data_AF-A0A6A5YWS2-F1
#
_entry.id   AF-A0A6A5YWS2-F1
#
_cell.length_a   1.000
_cell.length_b   1.000
_cell.length_c   1.000
_cell.angle_alpha   90.00
_cell.angle_beta   90.00
_cell.angle_gamma   90.00
#
_symmetry.space_group_name_H-M   'P 1'
#
loop_
_entity.id
_entity.type
_entity.pdbx_description
1 polymer ?
#
loop_
_entity_poly.entity_id
_entity_poly.type
_entity_poly.pdbx_seq_one_letter_code
_entity_poly.pdbx_strand_id
1 'polypeptide(L)'
;MRTAHGPIAVNIATESLVLNLESQLFFNSPDIFSINTTPFDMDNYDLIVVGSGFAGCMATLNFLETSAKANKKARVALIEVGKSDERCGASRWTMAYLRLDKNLAFDEAWKDEMKMVSKGLADMEYCDKLQAEAQNTARYLEAHGVKFVHHDEENVLLEFKTAQHFVFPEGGGKAIIDCLMGHIEGYKNCDLHWETEARHLLTDKRGAIRGLQVREKDGLLYELNSPNVVLSCGGFEGNREMLAKYVGNRTHELPLIAPGLKYNRGAGLNMALEVGAGTAGSFDGMHCELVDTRATKPDAVIWGHNYGIVVNEQCKRFYDEGKRHLFATFEMIALELWRDQNQKGFFVTDETIMKRFRPGWVYDTTDQEPEKADTIHDLAVKLGIDPDALEKTINEYNEACDEVTTFDLMKLDGKSTKGLSPNKTNWANPIITPPFYGYPVTSHLTFTYGGVKTNTDAQVLSTNDVPIPGLYAAGEMTGLYYNEYPPATSVLRSLTFGRLAGTKVAEQTGSRSLLQSMANTVRSSL
;
A
#
# COMPACT_ATOMS: atom_id res chain seq x y z
N MET A 1 13.66 -41.35 -42.28
CA MET A 1 13.37 -42.80 -42.42
C MET A 1 13.10 -43.30 -41.00
N ARG A 2 11.82 -43.55 -40.66
CA ARG A 2 11.15 -44.89 -40.61
C ARG A 2 11.83 -45.81 -39.58
N THR A 3 11.17 -46.45 -38.60
CA THR A 3 9.75 -46.73 -38.34
C THR A 3 9.61 -47.37 -36.94
N ALA A 4 8.41 -47.32 -36.38
CA ALA A 4 7.96 -47.95 -35.13
C ALA A 4 7.82 -49.49 -35.21
N HIS A 5 7.72 -50.15 -34.04
CA HIS A 5 6.63 -51.07 -33.61
C HIS A 5 7.02 -51.89 -32.35
N GLY A 6 6.16 -51.92 -31.32
CA GLY A 6 6.08 -53.01 -30.32
C GLY A 6 5.24 -54.19 -30.87
N PRO A 7 4.63 -55.11 -30.08
CA PRO A 7 4.59 -55.31 -28.61
C PRO A 7 4.82 -56.80 -28.19
N ILE A 8 4.54 -57.19 -26.92
CA ILE A 8 3.82 -58.43 -26.46
C ILE A 8 4.18 -58.78 -25.00
N ALA A 9 3.24 -59.42 -24.31
CA ALA A 9 3.04 -59.52 -22.88
C ALA A 9 3.09 -60.97 -22.32
N VAL A 10 3.15 -61.07 -20.97
CA VAL A 10 2.56 -62.08 -20.03
C VAL A 10 3.14 -63.51 -19.92
N ASN A 11 3.53 -63.88 -18.68
CA ASN A 11 3.11 -65.10 -17.93
C ASN A 11 3.55 -64.96 -16.45
N ILE A 12 2.65 -64.70 -15.48
CA ILE A 12 1.89 -65.64 -14.63
C ILE A 12 2.74 -66.70 -13.91
N ALA A 13 2.89 -66.55 -12.59
CA ALA A 13 2.87 -67.66 -11.63
C ALA A 13 2.36 -67.16 -10.26
N THR A 14 1.26 -67.78 -9.83
CA THR A 14 0.53 -67.65 -8.58
C THR A 14 1.24 -68.35 -7.43
N GLU A 15 1.19 -67.79 -6.21
CA GLU A 15 0.97 -68.61 -5.01
C GLU A 15 0.51 -67.77 -3.81
N SER A 16 -0.59 -68.24 -3.23
CA SER A 16 -1.36 -67.73 -2.10
C SER A 16 -0.83 -68.28 -0.78
N LEU A 17 -0.78 -67.47 0.27
CA LEU A 17 -0.76 -67.99 1.65
C LEU A 17 -1.59 -67.10 2.59
N VAL A 18 -2.56 -67.78 3.20
CA VAL A 18 -3.65 -67.29 4.03
C VAL A 18 -3.16 -67.09 5.47
N LEU A 19 -3.55 -65.97 6.07
CA LEU A 19 -3.38 -65.64 7.49
C LEU A 19 -4.28 -66.52 8.36
N ASN A 20 -3.69 -67.13 9.40
CA ASN A 20 -4.42 -67.79 10.49
C ASN A 20 -4.32 -66.96 11.77
N LEU A 21 -5.47 -66.85 12.44
CA LEU A 21 -5.75 -66.14 13.68
C LEU A 21 -5.50 -67.02 14.92
N GLU A 22 -5.45 -66.33 16.07
CA GLU A 22 -5.61 -66.77 17.47
C GLU A 22 -4.35 -67.09 18.29
N SER A 23 -4.08 -66.25 19.29
CA SER A 23 -4.15 -66.69 20.70
C SER A 23 -4.13 -65.51 21.67
N GLN A 24 -4.74 -65.76 22.82
CA GLN A 24 -5.29 -64.85 23.80
C GLN A 24 -4.48 -64.88 25.12
N LEU A 25 -4.58 -63.79 25.89
CA LEU A 25 -4.71 -63.71 27.37
C LEU A 25 -3.50 -63.52 28.33
N PHE A 26 -3.87 -62.78 29.39
CA PHE A 26 -3.29 -62.51 30.74
C PHE A 26 -2.48 -61.21 30.94
N PHE A 27 -2.71 -60.34 31.95
CA PHE A 27 -3.82 -59.97 32.87
C PHE A 27 -3.25 -58.86 33.80
N ASN A 28 -4.03 -57.81 34.16
CA ASN A 28 -3.96 -56.91 35.35
C ASN A 28 -2.64 -56.16 35.74
N SER A 29 -2.58 -54.93 36.26
CA SER A 29 -3.47 -53.77 36.54
C SER A 29 -2.52 -52.63 37.07
N PRO A 30 -2.98 -51.48 37.61
CA PRO A 30 -2.91 -50.13 37.03
C PRO A 30 -1.92 -49.17 37.70
N ASP A 31 -1.35 -48.19 36.97
CA ASP A 31 -0.83 -46.96 37.59
C ASP A 31 -0.89 -45.76 36.63
N ILE A 32 -1.84 -44.86 36.97
CA ILE A 32 -1.71 -43.40 37.00
C ILE A 32 -0.94 -42.75 35.84
N PHE A 33 -1.67 -42.29 34.82
CA PHE A 33 -1.57 -40.92 34.27
C PHE A 33 -2.90 -40.57 33.63
N SER A 34 -3.85 -40.10 34.45
CA SER A 34 -4.98 -39.34 33.95
C SER A 34 -4.44 -37.98 33.49
N ILE A 35 -4.08 -37.86 32.21
CA ILE A 35 -4.02 -36.54 31.59
C ILE A 35 -5.48 -36.13 31.42
N ASN A 36 -5.99 -35.38 32.39
CA ASN A 36 -7.17 -34.54 32.19
C ASN A 36 -6.81 -33.50 31.14
N THR A 37 -6.90 -33.85 29.85
CA THR A 37 -7.11 -32.87 28.80
C THR A 37 -8.60 -32.51 28.82
N THR A 38 -9.00 -31.63 29.74
CA THR A 38 -10.05 -30.69 29.38
C THR A 38 -9.50 -29.87 28.22
N PRO A 39 -10.11 -29.88 27.02
CA PRO A 39 -9.75 -28.93 25.99
C PRO A 39 -10.18 -27.57 26.54
N PHE A 40 -9.20 -26.75 26.91
CA PHE A 40 -9.45 -25.33 26.93
C PHE A 40 -9.86 -24.92 25.51
N ASP A 41 -10.92 -24.13 25.42
CA ASP A 41 -11.51 -23.51 24.23
C ASP A 41 -10.54 -22.47 23.60
N MET A 42 -9.29 -22.88 23.31
CA MET A 42 -8.13 -22.02 23.01
C MET A 42 -7.91 -21.73 21.53
N ASP A 43 -8.60 -22.44 20.61
CA ASP A 43 -8.30 -22.40 19.16
C ASP A 43 -9.20 -21.46 18.35
N ASN A 44 -10.10 -20.71 19.00
CA ASN A 44 -11.06 -19.83 18.32
C ASN A 44 -10.79 -18.35 18.62
N TYR A 45 -10.66 -17.56 17.55
CA TYR A 45 -10.61 -16.10 17.58
C TYR A 45 -11.95 -15.51 17.18
N ASP A 46 -12.30 -14.35 17.74
CA ASP A 46 -13.47 -13.59 17.29
C ASP A 46 -13.16 -12.78 16.02
N LEU A 47 -11.88 -12.45 15.83
CA LEU A 47 -11.35 -11.78 14.65
C LEU A 47 -9.95 -12.29 14.30
N ILE A 48 -9.69 -12.51 13.01
CA ILE A 48 -8.33 -12.60 12.45
C ILE A 48 -8.07 -11.35 11.60
N VAL A 49 -6.95 -10.67 11.82
CA VAL A 49 -6.47 -9.55 11.00
C VAL A 49 -5.22 -9.98 10.25
N VAL A 50 -5.21 -9.79 8.93
CA VAL A 50 -4.09 -10.21 8.06
C VAL A 50 -3.31 -8.98 7.60
N GLY A 51 -2.04 -8.90 7.99
CA GLY A 51 -1.10 -7.81 7.71
C GLY A 51 -1.06 -6.77 8.84
N SER A 52 0.14 -6.37 9.25
CA SER A 52 0.33 -5.43 10.38
C SER A 52 0.61 -3.99 9.95
N GLY A 53 0.25 -3.58 8.73
CA GLY A 53 0.36 -2.18 8.28
C GLY A 53 -0.61 -1.24 9.00
N PHE A 54 -0.75 0.00 8.51
CA PHE A 54 -1.67 0.99 9.11
C PHE A 54 -3.09 0.45 9.32
N ALA A 55 -3.67 -0.18 8.30
CA ALA A 55 -5.03 -0.70 8.35
C ALA A 55 -5.17 -1.84 9.37
N GLY A 56 -4.21 -2.77 9.42
CA GLY A 56 -4.24 -3.90 10.34
C GLY A 56 -4.03 -3.51 11.79
N CYS A 57 -3.09 -2.59 12.06
CA CYS A 57 -2.91 -2.03 13.40
C CYS A 57 -4.19 -1.34 13.88
N MET A 58 -4.79 -0.48 13.04
CA MET A 58 -6.03 0.22 13.41
C MET A 58 -7.20 -0.73 13.60
N ALA A 59 -7.36 -1.75 12.75
CA ALA A 59 -8.41 -2.76 12.90
C ALA A 59 -8.25 -3.55 14.21
N THR A 60 -7.02 -4.00 14.51
CA THR A 60 -6.72 -4.76 15.72
C THR A 60 -6.99 -3.93 16.97
N LEU A 61 -6.42 -2.73 17.06
CA LEU A 61 -6.55 -1.88 18.24
C LEU A 61 -8.00 -1.46 18.49
N ASN A 62 -8.73 -1.05 17.44
CA ASN A 62 -10.12 -0.62 17.60
C ASN A 62 -11.06 -1.78 17.91
N PHE A 63 -10.76 -2.99 17.42
CA PHE A 63 -11.48 -4.18 17.84
C PHE A 63 -11.31 -4.45 19.34
N LEU A 64 -10.06 -4.40 19.84
CA LEU A 64 -9.72 -4.60 21.25
C LEU A 64 -10.37 -3.56 22.16
N GLU A 65 -10.22 -2.28 21.84
CA GLU A 65 -10.77 -1.18 22.64
C GLU A 65 -12.29 -1.18 22.68
N THR A 66 -12.94 -1.40 21.53
CA THR A 66 -14.41 -1.44 21.44
C THR A 66 -14.95 -2.63 22.22
N SER A 67 -14.30 -3.78 22.12
CA SER A 67 -14.66 -4.98 22.90
C SER A 67 -14.48 -4.74 24.40
N ALA A 68 -13.37 -4.14 24.81
CA ALA A 68 -13.11 -3.81 26.21
C ALA A 68 -14.14 -2.82 26.79
N LYS A 69 -14.45 -1.74 26.04
CA LYS A 69 -15.50 -0.76 26.42
C LYS A 69 -16.87 -1.43 26.57
N ALA A 70 -17.16 -2.44 25.75
CA ALA A 70 -18.40 -3.22 25.82
C ALA A 70 -18.34 -4.42 26.81
N ASN A 71 -17.26 -4.57 27.59
CA ASN A 71 -17.01 -5.69 28.50
C ASN A 71 -17.08 -7.08 27.81
N LYS A 72 -16.71 -7.16 26.53
CA LYS A 72 -16.66 -8.40 25.76
C LYS A 72 -15.27 -9.05 25.92
N LYS A 73 -15.23 -10.34 26.22
CA LYS A 73 -13.98 -11.14 26.30
C LYS A 73 -13.54 -11.63 24.92
N ALA A 74 -13.44 -10.73 23.95
CA ALA A 74 -13.16 -11.08 22.57
C ALA A 74 -11.65 -11.28 22.33
N ARG A 75 -11.26 -12.24 21.48
CA ARG A 75 -9.85 -12.53 21.12
C ARG A 75 -9.57 -12.20 19.66
N VAL A 76 -8.36 -11.70 19.39
CA VAL A 76 -7.91 -11.39 18.03
C VAL A 76 -6.54 -12.01 17.73
N ALA A 77 -6.38 -12.54 16.52
CA ALA A 77 -5.07 -12.87 15.95
C ALA A 77 -4.67 -11.79 14.95
N LEU A 78 -3.48 -11.20 15.11
CA LEU A 78 -2.86 -10.36 14.08
C LEU A 78 -1.73 -11.14 13.44
N ILE A 79 -1.84 -11.37 12.14
CA ILE A 79 -0.95 -12.25 11.37
C ILE A 79 -0.11 -11.41 10.41
N GLU A 80 1.20 -11.65 10.38
CA GLU A 80 2.14 -10.95 9.51
C GLU A 80 3.14 -11.96 8.90
N VAL A 81 3.35 -11.86 7.59
CA VAL A 81 4.29 -12.72 6.86
C VAL A 81 5.74 -12.28 7.08
N GLY A 82 5.96 -10.99 7.32
CA GLY A 82 7.26 -10.45 7.66
C GLY A 82 7.72 -10.79 9.08
N LYS A 83 9.02 -10.66 9.29
CA LYS A 83 9.62 -10.65 10.64
C LYS A 83 9.20 -9.39 11.40
N SER A 84 9.28 -9.44 12.73
CA SER A 84 8.94 -8.29 13.57
C SER A 84 9.76 -7.04 13.24
N ASP A 85 11.01 -7.15 12.79
CA ASP A 85 11.85 -6.02 12.39
C ASP A 85 11.73 -5.61 10.92
N GLU A 86 11.04 -6.38 10.08
CA GLU A 86 10.82 -6.14 8.64
C GLU A 86 9.35 -5.84 8.24
N ARG A 87 8.43 -5.95 9.19
CA ARG A 87 6.95 -5.85 9.04
C ARG A 87 6.41 -4.51 8.49
N CYS A 88 5.10 -4.47 8.25
CA CYS A 88 4.28 -3.29 7.95
C CYS A 88 4.40 -2.69 6.52
N GLY A 89 4.87 -3.45 5.52
CA GLY A 89 4.90 -2.99 4.13
C GLY A 89 5.60 -1.63 3.97
N ALA A 90 5.00 -0.70 3.21
CA ALA A 90 5.45 0.70 3.12
C ALA A 90 5.12 1.57 4.35
N SER A 91 4.20 1.16 5.23
CA SER A 91 3.68 2.00 6.32
C SER A 91 4.76 2.53 7.26
N ARG A 92 5.86 1.80 7.45
CA ARG A 92 6.97 2.23 8.32
C ARG A 92 8.05 3.06 7.63
N TRP A 93 7.99 3.19 6.30
CA TRP A 93 9.04 3.83 5.50
C TRP A 93 8.63 5.22 4.99
N THR A 94 7.33 5.42 4.79
CA THR A 94 6.78 6.70 4.34
C THR A 94 6.88 7.79 5.41
N MET A 95 7.02 9.05 4.98
CA MET A 95 6.80 10.23 5.83
C MET A 95 5.34 10.44 6.25
N ALA A 96 4.40 9.78 5.57
CA ALA A 96 2.97 9.86 5.87
C ALA A 96 2.42 11.29 5.86
N TYR A 97 2.66 12.05 4.79
CA TYR A 97 1.97 13.32 4.54
C TYR A 97 0.46 13.10 4.45
N LEU A 98 -0.29 13.88 5.23
CA LEU A 98 -1.75 13.78 5.37
C LEU A 98 -2.40 15.07 4.87
N ARG A 99 -3.37 14.93 3.97
CA ARG A 99 -4.14 16.02 3.38
C ARG A 99 -5.14 16.62 4.38
N LEU A 100 -4.64 17.23 5.44
CA LEU A 100 -5.43 17.80 6.54
C LEU A 100 -5.11 19.29 6.75
N ASP A 101 -6.11 20.07 7.13
CA ASP A 101 -5.90 21.46 7.56
C ASP A 101 -5.35 21.55 8.99
N LYS A 102 -5.16 22.77 9.48
CA LYS A 102 -4.68 23.07 10.85
C LYS A 102 -5.57 22.52 11.98
N ASN A 103 -6.82 22.19 11.70
CA ASN A 103 -7.77 21.61 12.65
C ASN A 103 -7.92 20.10 12.44
N LEU A 104 -7.03 19.49 11.66
CA LEU A 104 -7.09 18.10 11.21
C LEU A 104 -8.34 17.77 10.38
N ALA A 105 -9.02 18.78 9.83
CA ALA A 105 -10.12 18.57 8.90
C ALA A 105 -9.55 18.10 7.55
N PHE A 106 -10.16 17.07 6.98
CA PHE A 106 -9.76 16.57 5.68
C PHE A 106 -10.23 17.50 4.56
N ASP A 107 -9.40 17.69 3.56
CA ASP A 107 -9.67 18.59 2.43
C ASP A 107 -11.02 18.27 1.77
N GLU A 108 -11.96 19.21 1.84
CA GLU A 108 -13.31 19.02 1.29
C GLU A 108 -13.34 18.89 -0.24
N ALA A 109 -12.35 19.47 -0.93
CA ALA A 109 -12.28 19.46 -2.39
C ALA A 109 -11.64 18.18 -2.96
N TRP A 110 -11.15 17.27 -2.10
CA TRP A 110 -10.47 16.06 -2.56
C TRP A 110 -11.36 15.15 -3.44
N LYS A 111 -12.69 15.18 -3.22
CA LYS A 111 -13.63 14.38 -4.01
C LYS A 111 -13.74 14.87 -5.44
N ASP A 112 -13.59 16.16 -5.67
CA ASP A 112 -13.63 16.72 -7.02
C ASP A 112 -12.36 16.34 -7.77
N GLU A 113 -11.22 16.32 -7.08
CA GLU A 113 -9.98 15.75 -7.60
C GLU A 113 -10.17 14.26 -7.94
N MET A 114 -10.69 13.47 -7.00
CA MET A 114 -10.94 12.05 -7.21
C MET A 114 -11.87 11.79 -8.41
N LYS A 115 -12.96 12.54 -8.57
CA LYS A 115 -13.85 12.42 -9.74
C LYS A 115 -13.12 12.74 -11.04
N MET A 116 -12.29 13.79 -11.04
CA MET A 116 -11.53 14.21 -12.21
C MET A 116 -10.54 13.13 -12.63
N VAL A 117 -9.66 12.69 -11.73
CA VAL A 117 -8.61 11.73 -12.07
C VAL A 117 -9.19 10.35 -12.35
N SER A 118 -10.23 9.93 -11.62
CA SER A 118 -10.87 8.64 -11.87
C SER A 118 -11.78 8.64 -13.11
N LYS A 119 -12.06 9.80 -13.70
CA LYS A 119 -13.05 9.97 -14.79
C LYS A 119 -14.42 9.38 -14.42
N GLY A 120 -14.82 9.53 -13.16
CA GLY A 120 -16.10 9.05 -12.62
C GLY A 120 -16.16 7.56 -12.28
N LEU A 121 -15.03 6.84 -12.29
CA LEU A 121 -14.97 5.40 -11.98
C LEU A 121 -14.82 5.10 -10.48
N ALA A 122 -14.34 6.06 -9.69
CA ALA A 122 -14.17 5.89 -8.25
C ALA A 122 -15.52 5.71 -7.53
N ASP A 123 -15.53 4.88 -6.49
CA ASP A 123 -16.67 4.74 -5.60
C ASP A 123 -16.82 6.00 -4.73
N MET A 124 -17.83 6.82 -5.06
CA MET A 124 -18.04 8.09 -4.37
C MET A 124 -18.64 7.93 -2.97
N GLU A 125 -19.35 6.84 -2.67
CA GLU A 125 -19.83 6.57 -1.30
C GLU A 125 -18.66 6.22 -0.38
N TYR A 126 -17.70 5.45 -0.89
CA TYR A 126 -16.44 5.19 -0.19
C TYR A 126 -15.67 6.49 0.07
N CYS A 127 -15.61 7.38 -0.92
CA CYS A 127 -14.99 8.69 -0.77
C CYS A 127 -15.71 9.56 0.27
N ASP A 128 -17.03 9.62 0.24
CA ASP A 128 -17.84 10.37 1.21
C ASP A 128 -17.58 9.84 2.64
N LYS A 129 -17.50 8.52 2.80
CA LYS A 129 -17.20 7.90 4.10
C LYS A 129 -15.79 8.26 4.58
N LEU A 130 -14.78 8.26 3.71
CA LEU A 130 -13.43 8.70 4.07
C LEU A 130 -13.42 10.15 4.57
N GLN A 131 -14.08 11.05 3.83
CA GLN A 131 -14.14 12.46 4.20
C GLN A 131 -14.79 12.68 5.57
N ALA A 132 -15.88 11.96 5.84
CA ALA A 132 -16.59 12.07 7.12
C ALA A 132 -15.78 11.55 8.32
N GLU A 133 -14.83 10.64 8.11
CA GLU A 133 -14.16 9.90 9.18
C GLU A 133 -12.66 10.22 9.33
N ALA A 134 -12.04 10.84 8.33
CA ALA A 134 -10.61 11.13 8.33
C ALA A 134 -10.19 12.02 9.52
N GLN A 135 -10.94 13.09 9.82
CA GLN A 135 -10.66 13.95 10.98
C GLN A 135 -10.77 13.19 12.32
N ASN A 136 -11.80 12.36 12.47
CA ASN A 136 -11.96 11.53 13.66
C ASN A 136 -10.81 10.52 13.81
N THR A 137 -10.29 10.02 12.69
CA THR A 137 -9.14 9.12 12.65
C THR A 137 -7.85 9.86 13.06
N ALA A 138 -7.63 11.08 12.58
CA ALA A 138 -6.48 11.89 12.97
C ALA A 138 -6.52 12.21 14.47
N ARG A 139 -7.66 12.66 15.00
CA ARG A 139 -7.82 12.92 16.45
C ARG A 139 -7.66 11.66 17.29
N TYR A 140 -8.09 10.51 16.78
CA TYR A 140 -7.84 9.23 17.44
C TYR A 140 -6.33 8.99 17.58
N LEU A 141 -5.54 9.20 16.52
CA LEU A 141 -4.08 9.03 16.57
C LEU A 141 -3.41 9.96 17.59
N GLU A 142 -3.80 11.23 17.64
CA GLU A 142 -3.32 12.17 18.66
C GLU A 142 -3.63 11.70 20.08
N ALA A 143 -4.87 11.25 20.30
CA ALA A 143 -5.29 10.73 21.60
C ALA A 143 -4.51 9.49 22.04
N HIS A 144 -3.91 8.75 21.10
CA HIS A 144 -3.07 7.58 21.37
C HIS A 144 -1.58 7.92 21.41
N GLY A 145 -1.19 9.18 21.24
CA GLY A 145 0.18 9.65 21.41
C GLY A 145 0.98 9.82 20.12
N VAL A 146 0.35 9.71 18.95
CA VAL A 146 0.97 10.17 17.70
C VAL A 146 1.05 11.69 17.72
N LYS A 147 2.25 12.24 17.58
CA LYS A 147 2.45 13.70 17.49
C LYS A 147 2.42 14.11 16.02
N PHE A 148 1.53 15.04 15.66
CA PHE A 148 1.53 15.64 14.34
C PHE A 148 2.37 16.91 14.30
N VAL A 149 3.17 17.04 13.24
CA VAL A 149 3.77 18.29 12.81
C VAL A 149 2.77 18.99 11.90
N HIS A 150 2.44 20.22 12.26
CA HIS A 150 1.61 21.12 11.47
C HIS A 150 2.52 22.00 10.61
N HIS A 151 2.30 21.99 9.29
CA HIS A 151 3.17 22.68 8.35
C HIS A 151 2.37 23.58 7.41
N ASP A 152 2.70 24.86 7.42
CA ASP A 152 2.29 25.83 6.41
C ASP A 152 3.33 25.84 5.29
N GLU A 153 2.90 25.51 4.07
CA GLU A 153 3.76 25.45 2.90
C GLU A 153 3.82 26.79 2.18
N GLU A 154 5.00 27.41 2.18
CA GLU A 154 5.22 28.73 1.60
C GLU A 154 5.98 28.70 0.27
N ASN A 155 6.54 27.54 -0.11
CA ASN A 155 7.46 27.42 -1.24
C ASN A 155 6.89 26.62 -2.41
N VAL A 156 5.85 25.80 -2.19
CA VAL A 156 5.20 25.00 -3.23
C VAL A 156 3.69 25.15 -3.19
N LEU A 157 3.08 25.38 -4.36
CA LEU A 157 1.63 25.32 -4.50
C LEU A 157 1.11 23.91 -4.24
N LEU A 158 0.50 23.71 -3.07
CA LEU A 158 -0.25 22.50 -2.79
C LEU A 158 -1.50 22.40 -3.66
N GLU A 159 -1.80 21.18 -4.12
CA GLU A 159 -3.08 20.82 -4.74
C GLU A 159 -4.25 20.86 -3.75
N PHE A 160 -3.94 20.85 -2.45
CA PHE A 160 -4.91 20.75 -1.38
C PHE A 160 -5.65 22.07 -1.16
N LYS A 161 -6.95 22.02 -0.87
CA LYS A 161 -7.76 23.17 -0.43
C LYS A 161 -7.77 23.29 1.08
N THR A 162 -6.58 23.29 1.65
CA THR A 162 -6.30 23.36 3.10
C THR A 162 -5.57 24.65 3.47
N ALA A 163 -5.68 25.69 2.64
CA ALA A 163 -4.99 26.98 2.82
C ALA A 163 -3.46 26.86 2.93
N GLN A 164 -2.85 26.06 2.05
CA GLN A 164 -1.41 25.74 2.06
C GLN A 164 -0.94 24.98 3.31
N HIS A 165 -1.85 24.30 4.03
CA HIS A 165 -1.50 23.51 5.20
C HIS A 165 -1.51 22.01 4.90
N PHE A 166 -0.62 21.25 5.51
CA PHE A 166 -0.78 19.81 5.66
C PHE A 166 -0.15 19.36 6.98
N VAL A 167 -0.40 18.10 7.35
CA VAL A 167 0.18 17.53 8.57
C VAL A 167 0.87 16.22 8.27
N PHE A 168 1.83 15.85 9.12
CA PHE A 168 2.52 14.57 9.06
C PHE A 168 2.97 14.16 10.46
N PRO A 169 3.09 12.87 10.77
CA PRO A 169 3.58 12.43 12.07
C PRO A 169 5.05 12.77 12.27
N GLU A 170 5.41 13.27 13.46
CA GLU A 170 6.80 13.40 13.88
C GLU A 170 7.45 12.00 13.91
N GLY A 171 8.45 11.76 13.04
CA GLY A 171 9.05 10.44 12.85
C GLY A 171 8.38 9.57 11.77
N GLY A 172 7.50 10.15 10.95
CA GLY A 172 6.92 9.49 9.79
C GLY A 172 5.95 8.36 10.14
N GLY A 173 5.62 7.55 9.14
CA GLY A 173 4.72 6.41 9.29
C GLY A 173 5.22 5.38 10.31
N LYS A 174 6.53 5.27 10.51
CA LYS A 174 7.11 4.44 11.57
C LYS A 174 6.59 4.84 12.95
N ALA A 175 6.52 6.13 13.26
CA ALA A 175 6.04 6.61 14.55
C ALA A 175 4.57 6.23 14.81
N ILE A 176 3.73 6.26 13.78
CA ILE A 176 2.35 5.77 13.86
C ILE A 176 2.34 4.26 14.15
N ILE A 177 3.10 3.47 13.41
CA ILE A 177 3.16 2.01 13.60
C ILE A 177 3.67 1.65 15.00
N ASP A 178 4.77 2.25 15.45
CA ASP A 178 5.35 1.98 16.77
C ASP A 178 4.35 2.33 17.88
N CYS A 179 3.67 3.48 17.75
CA CYS A 179 2.64 3.92 18.69
C CYS A 179 1.49 2.92 18.78
N LEU A 180 0.87 2.58 17.65
CA LEU A 180 -0.28 1.67 17.62
C LEU A 180 0.09 0.26 18.09
N MET A 181 1.24 -0.27 17.66
CA MET A 181 1.70 -1.59 18.10
C MET A 181 2.02 -1.62 19.59
N GLY A 182 2.58 -0.55 20.15
CA GLY A 182 2.82 -0.44 21.59
C GLY A 182 1.53 -0.53 22.42
N HIS A 183 0.41 0.02 21.93
CA HIS A 183 -0.90 -0.17 22.55
C HIS A 183 -1.40 -1.62 22.40
N ILE A 184 -1.29 -2.21 21.20
CA ILE A 184 -1.73 -3.59 20.92
C ILE A 184 -1.01 -4.60 21.82
N GLU A 185 0.31 -4.46 21.98
CA GLU A 185 1.13 -5.34 22.83
C GLU A 185 0.71 -5.31 24.32
N GLY A 186 -0.02 -4.27 24.76
CA GLY A 186 -0.59 -4.19 26.10
C GLY A 186 -1.82 -5.09 26.33
N TYR A 187 -2.43 -5.63 25.27
CA TYR A 187 -3.63 -6.46 25.35
C TYR A 187 -3.30 -7.96 25.36
N LYS A 188 -3.63 -8.64 26.47
CA LYS A 188 -3.42 -10.09 26.63
C LYS A 188 -4.30 -10.97 25.75
N ASN A 189 -5.33 -10.39 25.14
CA ASN A 189 -6.29 -11.05 24.25
C ASN A 189 -5.97 -10.82 22.76
N CYS A 190 -4.75 -10.36 22.45
CA CYS A 190 -4.21 -10.28 21.10
C CYS A 190 -3.02 -11.24 20.95
N ASP A 191 -3.14 -12.18 20.02
CA ASP A 191 -2.04 -13.08 19.65
C ASP A 191 -1.36 -12.53 18.37
N LEU A 192 -0.06 -12.27 18.45
CA LEU A 192 0.76 -11.77 17.35
C LEU A 192 1.49 -12.93 16.67
N HIS A 193 1.14 -13.20 15.41
CA HIS A 193 1.70 -14.29 14.61
C HIS A 193 2.65 -13.73 13.54
N TRP A 194 3.95 -13.76 13.82
CA TRP A 194 5.00 -13.36 12.88
C TRP A 194 5.40 -14.50 11.95
N GLU A 195 6.02 -14.16 10.81
CA GLU A 195 6.49 -15.16 9.83
C GLU A 195 5.39 -16.17 9.46
N THR A 196 4.15 -15.67 9.37
CA THR A 196 2.95 -16.48 9.15
C THR A 196 2.21 -15.96 7.92
N GLU A 197 2.22 -16.74 6.85
CA GLU A 197 1.64 -16.38 5.55
C GLU A 197 0.19 -16.88 5.45
N ALA A 198 -0.76 -15.97 5.26
CA ALA A 198 -2.13 -16.32 4.94
C ALA A 198 -2.25 -16.94 3.54
N ARG A 199 -2.92 -18.09 3.39
CA ARG A 199 -2.99 -18.85 2.13
C ARG A 199 -4.39 -19.03 1.56
N HIS A 200 -5.37 -19.39 2.39
CA HIS A 200 -6.76 -19.59 1.96
C HIS A 200 -7.74 -19.07 3.00
N LEU A 201 -8.84 -18.45 2.55
CA LEU A 201 -10.00 -18.20 3.40
C LEU A 201 -10.80 -19.50 3.54
N LEU A 202 -11.13 -19.85 4.78
CA LEU A 202 -11.95 -21.02 5.07
C LEU A 202 -13.42 -20.60 5.15
N THR A 203 -14.29 -21.31 4.43
CA THR A 203 -15.73 -21.07 4.44
C THR A 203 -16.51 -22.24 5.03
N ASP A 204 -17.71 -21.96 5.54
CA ASP A 204 -18.72 -22.97 5.85
C ASP A 204 -19.53 -23.39 4.60
N LYS A 205 -20.43 -24.34 4.76
CA LYS A 205 -21.28 -24.85 3.65
C LYS A 205 -22.23 -23.80 3.04
N ARG A 206 -22.40 -22.65 3.68
CA ARG A 206 -23.23 -21.53 3.23
C ARG A 206 -22.38 -20.40 2.63
N GLY A 207 -21.05 -20.55 2.58
CA GLY A 207 -20.12 -19.55 2.07
C GLY A 207 -19.74 -18.46 3.07
N ALA A 208 -20.11 -18.58 4.35
CA ALA A 208 -19.67 -17.64 5.38
C ALA A 208 -18.22 -17.96 5.81
N ILE A 209 -17.43 -16.93 6.12
CA ILE A 209 -16.07 -17.10 6.63
C ILE A 209 -16.11 -17.82 7.98
N ARG A 210 -15.23 -18.82 8.14
CA ARG A 210 -14.99 -19.54 9.40
C ARG A 210 -13.53 -19.53 9.85
N GLY A 211 -12.63 -18.96 9.06
CA GLY A 211 -11.21 -18.87 9.43
C GLY A 211 -10.29 -18.68 8.25
N LEU A 212 -9.03 -19.03 8.47
CA LEU A 212 -7.93 -18.87 7.53
C LEU A 212 -7.01 -20.10 7.61
N GLN A 213 -6.55 -20.60 6.46
CA GLN A 213 -5.37 -21.47 6.42
C GLN A 213 -4.11 -20.62 6.31
N VAL A 214 -3.15 -20.85 7.19
CA VAL A 214 -1.85 -20.18 7.23
C VAL A 214 -0.72 -21.15 6.96
N ARG A 215 0.40 -20.63 6.48
CA ARG A 215 1.69 -21.31 6.47
C ARG A 215 2.62 -20.63 7.46
N GLU A 216 3.10 -21.38 8.44
CA GLU A 216 4.00 -20.85 9.47
C GLU A 216 5.48 -21.04 9.07
N LYS A 217 6.37 -20.51 9.91
CA LYS A 217 7.83 -20.54 9.72
C LYS A 217 8.45 -21.93 9.65
N ASP A 218 7.75 -22.97 10.13
CA ASP A 218 8.15 -24.36 9.99
C ASP A 218 7.83 -24.94 8.59
N GLY A 219 7.12 -24.18 7.76
CA GLY A 219 6.70 -24.54 6.41
C GLY A 219 5.39 -25.35 6.34
N LEU A 220 4.77 -25.66 7.47
CA LEU A 220 3.53 -26.45 7.56
C LEU A 220 2.29 -25.56 7.47
N LEU A 221 1.16 -26.19 7.14
CA LEU A 221 -0.14 -25.54 7.04
C LEU A 221 -0.93 -25.74 8.33
N TYR A 222 -1.53 -24.66 8.82
CA TYR A 222 -2.38 -24.63 10.02
C TYR A 222 -3.70 -23.92 9.71
N GLU A 223 -4.77 -24.28 10.44
CA GLU A 223 -6.04 -23.54 10.39
C GLU A 223 -6.18 -22.67 11.63
N LEU A 224 -6.49 -21.38 11.43
CA LEU A 224 -6.92 -20.47 12.48
C LEU A 224 -8.41 -20.20 12.31
N ASN A 225 -9.19 -20.49 13.35
CA ASN A 225 -10.65 -20.39 13.27
C ASN A 225 -11.13 -19.01 13.73
N SER A 226 -11.98 -18.38 12.93
CA SER A 226 -12.68 -17.16 13.29
C SER A 226 -13.88 -16.89 12.39
N PRO A 227 -15.03 -16.45 12.93
CA PRO A 227 -16.17 -16.05 12.10
C PRO A 227 -15.93 -14.74 11.33
N ASN A 228 -14.83 -14.02 11.62
CA ASN A 228 -14.50 -12.75 10.98
C ASN A 228 -13.03 -12.69 10.57
N VAL A 229 -12.76 -12.24 9.36
CA VAL A 229 -11.41 -11.96 8.85
C VAL A 229 -11.38 -10.55 8.26
N VAL A 230 -10.39 -9.75 8.67
CA VAL A 230 -10.04 -8.47 8.05
C VAL A 230 -8.77 -8.65 7.23
N LEU A 231 -8.88 -8.46 5.91
CA LEU A 231 -7.73 -8.42 5.01
C LEU A 231 -7.17 -6.99 4.95
N SER A 232 -5.95 -6.82 5.43
CA SER A 232 -5.23 -5.53 5.48
C SER A 232 -3.76 -5.66 5.06
N CYS A 233 -3.49 -6.56 4.12
CA CYS A 233 -2.16 -7.04 3.77
C CYS A 233 -1.57 -6.43 2.48
N GLY A 234 -1.87 -5.15 2.22
CA GLY A 234 -1.30 -4.41 1.08
C GLY A 234 -1.85 -4.84 -0.28
N GLY A 235 -1.21 -4.37 -1.35
CA GLY A 235 -1.51 -4.74 -2.73
C GLY A 235 -0.68 -5.91 -3.26
N PHE A 236 -0.26 -5.79 -4.52
CA PHE A 236 0.50 -6.82 -5.24
C PHE A 236 1.80 -6.31 -5.90
N GLU A 237 2.28 -5.13 -5.53
CA GLU A 237 3.51 -4.48 -6.01
C GLU A 237 4.76 -5.34 -5.78
N GLY A 238 4.79 -6.16 -4.72
CA GLY A 238 5.86 -7.12 -4.46
C GLY A 238 5.79 -8.39 -5.33
N ASN A 239 4.75 -8.55 -6.16
CA ASN A 239 4.52 -9.75 -6.96
C ASN A 239 4.75 -9.50 -8.46
N ARG A 240 5.91 -9.94 -8.96
CA ARG A 240 6.29 -9.83 -10.36
C ARG A 240 5.33 -10.53 -11.33
N GLU A 241 4.72 -11.65 -10.92
CA GLU A 241 3.76 -12.36 -11.75
C GLU A 241 2.46 -11.59 -11.88
N MET A 242 1.91 -11.09 -10.77
CA MET A 242 0.68 -10.28 -10.80
C MET A 242 0.90 -8.94 -11.51
N LEU A 243 2.05 -8.30 -11.32
CA LEU A 243 2.41 -7.09 -12.07
C LEU A 243 2.47 -7.36 -13.58
N ALA A 244 3.12 -8.44 -14.02
CA ALA A 244 3.15 -8.81 -15.43
C ALA A 244 1.75 -9.13 -15.99
N LYS A 245 0.89 -9.76 -15.17
CA LYS A 245 -0.47 -10.14 -15.55
C LYS A 245 -1.41 -8.94 -15.69
N TYR A 246 -1.37 -8.01 -14.73
CA TYR A 246 -2.35 -6.93 -14.63
C TYR A 246 -1.87 -5.60 -15.19
N VAL A 247 -0.61 -5.24 -14.96
CA VAL A 247 -0.04 -3.96 -15.41
C VAL A 247 0.61 -4.11 -16.78
N GLY A 248 1.39 -5.17 -16.97
CA GLY A 248 1.94 -5.55 -18.27
C GLY A 248 3.47 -5.62 -18.32
N ASN A 249 4.00 -5.37 -19.52
CA ASN A 249 5.40 -5.61 -19.85
C ASN A 249 6.36 -4.71 -19.06
N ARG A 250 7.62 -5.14 -18.92
CA ARG A 250 8.71 -4.39 -18.27
C ARG A 250 8.54 -4.08 -16.77
N THR A 251 7.50 -4.62 -16.11
CA THR A 251 7.33 -4.48 -14.65
C THR A 251 8.40 -5.19 -13.82
N HIS A 252 9.18 -6.09 -14.43
CA HIS A 252 10.35 -6.71 -13.79
C HIS A 252 11.51 -5.72 -13.59
N GLU A 253 11.52 -4.60 -14.33
CA GLU A 253 12.53 -3.55 -14.24
C GLU A 253 12.21 -2.53 -13.13
N LEU A 254 10.97 -2.48 -12.63
CA LEU A 254 10.53 -1.55 -11.59
C LEU A 254 11.05 -1.99 -10.21
N PRO A 255 11.98 -1.26 -9.58
CA PRO A 255 12.37 -1.55 -8.21
C PRO A 255 11.25 -1.16 -7.25
N LEU A 256 11.27 -1.71 -6.03
CA LEU A 256 10.38 -1.29 -4.96
C LEU A 256 10.99 -0.11 -4.23
N ILE A 257 10.19 0.90 -3.90
CA ILE A 257 10.68 2.10 -3.19
C ILE A 257 11.11 1.80 -1.75
N ALA A 258 10.56 0.74 -1.15
CA ALA A 258 10.82 0.36 0.23
C ALA A 258 10.96 -1.16 0.42
N PRO A 259 11.87 -1.63 1.31
CA PRO A 259 12.12 -3.06 1.53
C PRO A 259 10.89 -3.86 1.97
N GLY A 260 10.01 -3.26 2.77
CA GLY A 260 8.82 -3.94 3.29
C GLY A 260 7.81 -4.35 2.21
N LEU A 261 7.84 -3.69 1.05
CA LEU A 261 6.92 -3.95 -0.06
C LEU A 261 7.12 -5.33 -0.70
N LYS A 262 8.25 -6.01 -0.47
CA LYS A 262 8.50 -7.37 -0.95
C LYS A 262 7.45 -8.38 -0.46
N TYR A 263 6.75 -8.06 0.63
CA TYR A 263 5.69 -8.88 1.22
C TYR A 263 4.30 -8.61 0.63
N ASN A 264 4.11 -7.50 -0.09
CA ASN A 264 2.83 -7.12 -0.70
C ASN A 264 2.65 -7.90 -2.01
N ARG A 265 2.36 -9.20 -1.87
CA ARG A 265 2.38 -10.17 -2.98
C ARG A 265 0.97 -10.53 -3.52
N GLY A 266 -0.06 -9.80 -3.10
CA GLY A 266 -1.44 -10.05 -3.50
C GLY A 266 -2.06 -11.33 -2.93
N ALA A 267 -1.50 -11.92 -1.87
CA ALA A 267 -2.05 -13.12 -1.23
C ALA A 267 -3.50 -12.90 -0.75
N GLY A 268 -3.76 -11.77 -0.08
CA GLY A 268 -5.11 -11.37 0.32
C GLY A 268 -6.07 -11.23 -0.86
N LEU A 269 -5.61 -10.63 -1.97
CA LEU A 269 -6.42 -10.47 -3.18
C LEU A 269 -6.78 -11.83 -3.77
N ASN A 270 -5.82 -12.74 -3.92
CA ASN A 270 -6.07 -14.07 -4.45
C ASN A 270 -7.08 -14.84 -3.57
N MET A 271 -6.93 -14.79 -2.25
CA MET A 271 -7.88 -15.42 -1.33
C MET A 271 -9.29 -14.83 -1.44
N ALA A 272 -9.41 -13.51 -1.55
CA ALA A 272 -10.71 -12.85 -1.67
C ALA A 272 -11.39 -13.17 -3.01
N LEU A 273 -10.63 -13.18 -4.11
CA LEU A 273 -11.12 -13.55 -5.43
C LEU A 273 -11.57 -15.02 -5.47
N GLU A 274 -10.86 -15.92 -4.79
CA GLU A 274 -11.21 -17.34 -4.67
C GLU A 274 -12.61 -17.55 -4.06
N VAL A 275 -13.00 -16.72 -3.09
CA VAL A 275 -14.33 -16.77 -2.45
C VAL A 275 -15.38 -15.87 -3.11
N GLY A 276 -15.07 -15.33 -4.31
CA GLY A 276 -16.04 -14.59 -5.13
C GLY A 276 -16.14 -13.09 -4.82
N ALA A 277 -15.11 -12.47 -4.25
CA ALA A 277 -15.07 -11.01 -4.06
C ALA A 277 -15.14 -10.26 -5.40
N GLY A 278 -15.92 -9.19 -5.43
CA GLY A 278 -15.87 -8.18 -6.48
C GLY A 278 -14.64 -7.28 -6.34
N THR A 279 -14.28 -6.61 -7.41
CA THR A 279 -13.09 -5.74 -7.49
C THR A 279 -13.46 -4.29 -7.76
N ALA A 280 -12.57 -3.39 -7.37
CA ALA A 280 -12.62 -1.97 -7.69
C ALA A 280 -11.19 -1.46 -7.96
N GLY A 281 -11.08 -0.21 -8.43
CA GLY A 281 -9.80 0.38 -8.81
C GLY A 281 -9.23 -0.23 -10.10
N SER A 282 -8.20 0.42 -10.63
CA SER A 282 -7.49 -0.02 -11.84
C SER A 282 -6.39 -1.01 -11.46
N PHE A 283 -6.52 -2.28 -11.87
CA PHE A 283 -5.50 -3.30 -11.63
C PHE A 283 -4.22 -3.09 -12.48
N ASP A 284 -4.32 -2.31 -13.54
CA ASP A 284 -3.18 -1.83 -14.35
C ASP A 284 -2.60 -0.50 -13.83
N GLY A 285 -3.18 0.07 -12.77
CA GLY A 285 -2.77 1.32 -12.14
C GLY A 285 -1.82 1.11 -10.97
N MET A 286 -0.84 2.00 -10.85
CA MET A 286 0.18 1.97 -9.81
C MET A 286 0.67 3.37 -9.49
N HIS A 287 1.14 3.57 -8.25
CA HIS A 287 1.87 4.75 -7.82
C HIS A 287 3.37 4.51 -7.88
N CYS A 288 4.09 5.39 -8.57
CA CYS A 288 5.55 5.34 -8.69
C CYS A 288 6.15 6.72 -8.40
N GLU A 289 7.40 6.74 -7.94
CA GLU A 289 8.12 7.99 -7.67
C GLU A 289 9.51 8.00 -8.33
N LEU A 290 10.03 9.19 -8.61
CA LEU A 290 11.40 9.39 -9.11
C LEU A 290 12.40 9.31 -7.96
N VAL A 291 13.21 8.26 -7.94
CA VAL A 291 14.17 7.98 -6.86
C VAL A 291 15.61 8.17 -7.34
N ASP A 292 16.44 8.80 -6.51
CA ASP A 292 17.89 8.91 -6.76
C ASP A 292 18.52 7.52 -6.79
N THR A 293 19.07 7.15 -7.94
CA THR A 293 19.69 5.83 -8.18
C THR A 293 20.91 5.55 -7.31
N ARG A 294 21.50 6.58 -6.70
CA ARG A 294 22.68 6.49 -5.84
C ARG A 294 22.32 6.29 -4.37
N ALA A 295 21.06 6.51 -3.98
CA ALA A 295 20.64 6.53 -2.59
C ALA A 295 20.78 5.17 -1.90
N THR A 296 21.13 5.19 -0.61
CA THR A 296 21.26 3.97 0.19
C THR A 296 20.06 3.69 1.09
N LYS A 297 19.20 4.70 1.25
CA LYS A 297 17.96 4.61 2.04
C LYS A 297 16.72 4.37 1.16
N PRO A 298 15.65 3.78 1.72
CA PRO A 298 14.33 3.77 1.12
C PRO A 298 13.74 5.18 0.97
N ASP A 299 12.76 5.32 0.08
CA ASP A 299 11.98 6.57 -0.08
C ASP A 299 12.85 7.81 -0.33
N ALA A 300 13.87 7.66 -1.19
CA ALA A 300 14.86 8.70 -1.56
C ALA A 300 14.43 9.46 -2.83
N VAL A 301 13.31 10.16 -2.71
CA VAL A 301 12.59 10.76 -3.84
C VAL A 301 13.14 12.13 -4.19
N ILE A 302 13.09 12.47 -5.49
CA ILE A 302 13.44 13.79 -6.03
C ILE A 302 12.18 14.51 -6.52
N TRP A 303 11.82 15.62 -5.88
CA TRP A 303 10.60 16.40 -6.12
C TRP A 303 10.89 17.79 -6.73
N GLY A 304 12.05 18.00 -7.36
CA GLY A 304 12.41 19.30 -7.97
C GLY A 304 11.76 19.60 -9.34
N HIS A 305 11.08 18.63 -9.97
CA HIS A 305 10.71 18.66 -11.39
C HIS A 305 9.88 19.88 -11.85
N ASN A 306 8.98 20.42 -11.02
CA ASN A 306 8.22 21.63 -11.38
C ASN A 306 9.13 22.84 -11.62
N TYR A 307 10.28 22.90 -10.96
CA TYR A 307 11.18 24.06 -10.99
C TYR A 307 12.52 23.76 -11.71
N GLY A 308 12.69 22.55 -12.23
CA GLY A 308 13.75 22.19 -13.16
C GLY A 308 13.17 21.51 -14.40
N ILE A 309 13.98 20.61 -14.98
CA ILE A 309 13.54 19.71 -16.04
C ILE A 309 13.97 18.27 -15.73
N VAL A 310 13.28 17.31 -16.35
CA VAL A 310 13.69 15.90 -16.34
C VAL A 310 13.97 15.47 -17.77
N VAL A 311 15.17 14.95 -18.02
CA VAL A 311 15.59 14.42 -19.32
C VAL A 311 15.83 12.92 -19.24
N ASN A 312 15.63 12.22 -20.35
CA ASN A 312 15.96 10.79 -20.47
C ASN A 312 17.46 10.57 -20.73
N GLU A 313 17.88 9.31 -20.90
CA GLU A 313 19.27 8.94 -21.24
C GLU A 313 19.79 9.56 -22.55
N GLN A 314 18.91 10.00 -23.46
CA GLN A 314 19.29 10.72 -24.68
C GLN A 314 19.26 12.25 -24.50
N CYS A 315 19.25 12.71 -23.25
CA CYS A 315 19.17 14.11 -22.84
C CYS A 315 17.91 14.84 -23.34
N LYS A 316 16.83 14.13 -23.68
CA LYS A 316 15.58 14.75 -24.16
C LYS A 316 14.55 14.83 -23.04
N ARG A 317 13.86 15.98 -22.97
CA ARG A 317 12.62 16.09 -22.18
C ARG A 317 11.54 15.20 -22.79
N PHE A 318 10.71 14.63 -21.93
CA PHE A 318 9.68 13.67 -22.35
C PHE A 318 8.32 13.90 -21.66
N TYR A 319 8.25 14.76 -20.66
CA TYR A 319 7.02 15.08 -19.94
C TYR A 319 6.94 16.59 -19.67
N ASP A 320 5.71 17.13 -19.58
CA ASP A 320 5.49 18.52 -19.16
C ASP A 320 5.59 18.59 -17.63
N GLU A 321 6.75 18.96 -17.12
CA GLU A 321 7.02 19.00 -15.68
C GLU A 321 6.28 20.14 -14.96
N GLY A 322 5.62 21.04 -15.71
CA GLY A 322 4.77 22.11 -15.18
C GLY A 322 3.27 21.87 -15.40
N LYS A 323 2.85 20.66 -15.80
CA LYS A 323 1.47 20.37 -16.21
C LYS A 323 0.45 20.57 -15.08
N ARG A 324 0.79 20.13 -13.87
CA ARG A 324 -0.06 20.21 -12.66
C ARG A 324 0.78 20.60 -11.44
N HIS A 325 0.15 20.62 -10.27
CA HIS A 325 0.81 20.73 -8.97
C HIS A 325 1.91 19.68 -8.79
N LEU A 326 2.85 19.96 -7.87
CA LEU A 326 3.99 19.09 -7.58
C LEU A 326 3.57 17.63 -7.40
N PHE A 327 2.63 17.38 -6.48
CA PHE A 327 2.26 16.03 -6.10
C PHE A 327 1.45 15.25 -7.16
N ALA A 328 0.83 15.94 -8.12
CA ALA A 328 0.10 15.29 -9.22
C ALA A 328 1.01 15.01 -10.43
N THR A 329 2.16 15.67 -10.52
CA THR A 329 3.03 15.60 -11.71
C THR A 329 4.13 14.56 -11.55
N PHE A 330 4.71 14.39 -10.35
CA PHE A 330 5.84 13.47 -10.18
C PHE A 330 5.50 12.02 -10.50
N GLU A 331 4.31 11.55 -10.12
CA GLU A 331 3.84 10.18 -10.39
C GLU A 331 3.82 9.93 -11.89
N MET A 332 3.25 10.87 -12.65
CA MET A 332 3.11 10.74 -14.09
C MET A 332 4.46 10.77 -14.81
N ILE A 333 5.42 11.57 -14.34
CA ILE A 333 6.80 11.54 -14.87
C ILE A 333 7.45 10.19 -14.58
N ALA A 334 7.30 9.66 -13.36
CA ALA A 334 7.86 8.36 -13.00
C ALA A 334 7.26 7.22 -13.83
N LEU A 335 5.95 7.25 -14.10
CA LEU A 335 5.28 6.27 -14.96
C LEU A 335 5.78 6.35 -16.41
N GLU A 336 5.88 7.57 -16.97
CA GLU A 336 6.38 7.79 -18.33
C GLU A 336 7.86 7.35 -18.44
N LEU A 337 8.67 7.67 -17.42
CA LEU A 337 10.09 7.28 -17.38
C LEU A 337 10.26 5.77 -17.45
N TRP A 338 9.43 5.05 -16.71
CA TRP A 338 9.42 3.59 -16.75
C TRP A 338 8.96 3.06 -18.11
N ARG A 339 7.75 3.46 -18.55
CA ARG A 339 7.08 2.89 -19.71
C ARG A 339 7.84 3.14 -21.00
N ASP A 340 8.31 4.37 -21.19
CA ASP A 340 8.72 4.85 -22.51
C ASP A 340 10.15 5.41 -22.54
N GLN A 341 10.82 5.56 -21.39
CA GLN A 341 12.17 6.14 -21.30
C GLN A 341 13.23 5.20 -20.68
N ASN A 342 13.04 3.90 -20.82
CA ASN A 342 14.02 2.88 -20.44
C ASN A 342 14.51 2.96 -18.98
N GLN A 343 13.68 3.47 -18.05
CA GLN A 343 13.99 3.56 -16.61
C GLN A 343 15.23 4.40 -16.25
N LYS A 344 15.61 5.36 -17.11
CA LYS A 344 16.81 6.20 -16.93
C LYS A 344 16.49 7.66 -17.17
N GLY A 345 16.40 8.42 -16.08
CA GLY A 345 16.13 9.85 -16.09
C GLY A 345 17.19 10.64 -15.36
N PHE A 346 17.23 11.94 -15.63
CA PHE A 346 18.13 12.89 -14.99
C PHE A 346 17.35 14.15 -14.72
N PHE A 347 17.23 14.51 -13.44
CA PHE A 347 16.70 15.79 -13.04
C PHE A 347 17.82 16.84 -13.10
N VAL A 348 17.53 18.03 -13.64
CA VAL A 348 18.50 19.11 -13.82
C VAL A 348 17.90 20.45 -13.38
N THR A 349 18.69 21.25 -12.66
CA THR A 349 18.34 22.61 -12.23
C THR A 349 19.58 23.51 -12.06
N ASP A 350 19.37 24.73 -11.55
CA ASP A 350 20.41 25.72 -11.29
C ASP A 350 20.42 26.22 -9.83
N GLU A 351 21.37 27.10 -9.51
CA GLU A 351 21.57 27.67 -8.18
C GLU A 351 20.37 28.49 -7.69
N THR A 352 19.58 29.08 -8.59
CA THR A 352 18.40 29.88 -8.25
C THR A 352 17.37 29.04 -7.50
N ILE A 353 17.13 27.84 -8.01
CA ILE A 353 16.18 26.88 -7.44
C ILE A 353 16.78 26.23 -6.20
N MET A 354 18.05 25.83 -6.26
CA MET A 354 18.71 25.16 -5.13
C MET A 354 18.79 26.03 -3.88
N LYS A 355 19.15 27.32 -4.01
CA LYS A 355 19.16 28.27 -2.88
C LYS A 355 17.79 28.45 -2.25
N ARG A 356 16.72 28.25 -3.01
CA ARG A 356 15.36 28.42 -2.53
C ARG A 356 14.87 27.23 -1.73
N PHE A 357 15.12 26.03 -2.23
CA PHE A 357 14.54 24.81 -1.68
C PHE A 357 15.47 24.02 -0.77
N ARG A 358 16.76 24.37 -0.64
CA ARG A 358 17.68 23.77 0.34
C ARG A 358 18.20 24.78 1.39
N PRO A 359 18.32 24.36 2.68
CA PRO A 359 17.81 23.10 3.23
C PRO A 359 16.28 23.17 3.38
N GLY A 360 15.56 22.23 2.76
CA GLY A 360 14.10 22.19 2.78
C GLY A 360 13.59 20.80 2.41
N TRP A 361 12.49 20.38 3.02
CA TRP A 361 11.98 19.01 2.93
C TRP A 361 11.27 18.69 1.59
N VAL A 362 10.83 19.72 0.86
CA VAL A 362 9.99 19.54 -0.34
C VAL A 362 10.82 19.13 -1.56
N TYR A 363 12.12 19.37 -1.55
CA TYR A 363 12.95 19.26 -2.75
C TYR A 363 13.39 17.84 -3.05
N ASP A 364 13.90 17.16 -2.02
CA ASP A 364 14.35 15.78 -2.08
C ASP A 364 14.40 15.17 -0.69
N THR A 365 14.38 13.84 -0.64
CA THR A 365 14.57 13.04 0.59
C THR A 365 15.76 12.09 0.49
N THR A 366 16.58 12.25 -0.55
CA THR A 366 17.79 11.44 -0.78
C THR A 366 18.83 11.68 0.31
N ASP A 367 19.69 10.67 0.55
CA ASP A 367 20.85 10.77 1.42
C ASP A 367 22.13 11.17 0.67
N GLN A 368 22.01 11.52 -0.62
CA GLN A 368 23.11 11.93 -1.49
C GLN A 368 23.01 13.42 -1.83
N GLU A 369 24.15 14.11 -1.86
CA GLU A 369 24.18 15.45 -2.44
C GLU A 369 23.99 15.40 -3.97
N PRO A 370 23.40 16.43 -4.58
CA PRO A 370 23.29 16.52 -6.03
C PRO A 370 24.68 16.58 -6.67
N GLU A 371 24.81 16.03 -7.87
CA GLU A 371 25.95 16.37 -8.71
C GLU A 371 25.93 17.87 -8.99
N LYS A 372 27.10 18.50 -8.93
CA LYS A 372 27.24 19.96 -9.00
C LYS A 372 28.37 20.34 -9.95
N ALA A 373 28.15 21.27 -10.86
CA ALA A 373 29.21 21.79 -11.73
C ALA A 373 28.96 23.26 -12.14
N ASP A 374 30.01 23.97 -12.57
CA ASP A 374 29.89 25.37 -12.99
C ASP A 374 29.38 25.51 -14.44
N THR A 375 29.33 24.42 -15.20
CA THR A 375 28.79 24.35 -16.57
C THR A 375 27.85 23.17 -16.73
N ILE A 376 26.90 23.26 -17.67
CA ILE A 376 26.01 22.13 -18.02
C ILE A 376 26.80 20.96 -18.61
N HIS A 377 27.83 21.25 -19.39
CA HIS A 377 28.72 20.25 -19.98
C HIS A 377 29.40 19.40 -18.89
N ASP A 378 30.02 20.05 -17.90
CA ASP A 378 30.67 19.33 -16.80
C ASP A 378 29.66 18.60 -15.90
N LEU A 379 28.44 19.13 -15.75
CA LEU A 379 27.37 18.45 -15.03
C LEU A 379 26.98 17.15 -15.74
N ALA A 380 26.82 17.18 -17.06
CA ALA A 380 26.51 15.98 -17.84
C ALA A 380 27.59 14.91 -17.72
N VAL A 381 28.87 15.30 -17.74
CA VAL A 381 30.01 14.38 -17.51
C VAL A 381 29.88 13.69 -16.15
N LYS A 382 29.53 14.45 -15.08
CA LYS A 382 29.33 13.88 -13.74
C LYS A 382 28.13 12.94 -13.65
N LEU A 383 27.05 13.27 -14.35
CA LEU A 383 25.86 12.43 -14.45
C LEU A 383 26.05 11.21 -15.36
N GLY A 384 27.13 11.15 -16.14
CA GLY A 384 27.43 10.05 -17.06
C GLY A 384 26.55 10.05 -18.33
N ILE A 385 26.10 11.23 -18.77
CA ILE A 385 25.30 11.42 -20.01
C ILE A 385 26.05 12.30 -21.02
N ASP A 386 25.53 12.35 -22.25
CA ASP A 386 26.14 13.12 -23.34
C ASP A 386 26.15 14.63 -23.04
N PRO A 387 27.34 15.25 -22.90
CA PRO A 387 27.46 16.66 -22.55
C PRO A 387 26.92 17.63 -23.59
N ASP A 388 27.18 17.37 -24.87
CA ASP A 388 26.74 18.24 -25.95
C ASP A 388 25.22 18.16 -26.12
N ALA A 389 24.65 16.97 -25.95
CA ALA A 389 23.20 16.76 -26.02
C ALA A 389 22.45 17.43 -24.86
N LEU A 390 22.99 17.40 -23.64
CA LEU A 390 22.36 18.08 -22.50
C LEU A 390 22.45 19.59 -22.65
N GLU A 391 23.63 20.12 -22.99
CA GLU A 391 23.82 21.55 -23.21
C GLU A 391 22.89 22.09 -24.30
N LYS A 392 22.77 21.36 -25.40
CA LYS A 392 21.80 21.68 -26.45
C LYS A 392 20.37 21.74 -25.91
N THR A 393 19.94 20.75 -25.14
CA THR A 393 18.57 20.69 -24.61
C THR A 393 18.28 21.82 -23.62
N ILE A 394 19.25 22.17 -22.77
CA ILE A 394 19.13 23.30 -21.84
C ILE A 394 19.06 24.62 -22.59
N ASN A 395 19.88 24.81 -23.63
CA ASN A 395 19.84 26.01 -24.47
C ASN A 395 18.49 26.15 -25.19
N GLU A 396 18.00 25.08 -25.83
CA GLU A 396 16.68 25.07 -26.48
C GLU A 396 15.55 25.34 -25.49
N TYR A 397 15.64 24.80 -24.26
CA TYR A 397 14.67 25.06 -23.20
C TYR A 397 14.69 26.53 -22.76
N ASN A 398 15.88 27.09 -22.52
CA ASN A 398 16.06 28.47 -22.08
C ASN A 398 15.57 29.47 -23.13
N GLU A 399 15.87 29.25 -24.41
CA GLU A 399 15.40 30.09 -25.53
C GLU A 399 13.88 30.05 -25.69
N ALA A 400 13.24 28.94 -25.31
CA ALA A 400 11.80 28.75 -25.41
C ALA A 400 11.02 29.34 -24.22
N CYS A 401 11.67 29.71 -23.11
CA CYS A 401 11.04 30.27 -21.92
C CYS A 401 10.37 31.63 -22.20
N ASP A 402 9.11 31.76 -21.77
CA ASP A 402 8.39 33.04 -21.82
C ASP A 402 9.03 34.07 -20.87
N GLU A 403 9.58 35.16 -21.40
CA GLU A 403 10.18 36.25 -20.63
C GLU A 403 9.15 37.26 -20.07
N VAL A 404 7.92 37.28 -20.60
CA VAL A 404 6.89 38.29 -20.29
C VAL A 404 6.08 37.90 -19.07
N THR A 405 5.70 36.62 -18.94
CA THR A 405 4.87 36.15 -17.83
C THR A 405 5.67 36.13 -16.52
N THR A 406 5.14 36.78 -15.50
CA THR A 406 5.74 36.81 -14.15
C THR A 406 5.67 35.45 -13.50
N PHE A 407 6.81 34.99 -12.96
CA PHE A 407 6.89 33.76 -12.20
C PHE A 407 6.17 33.88 -10.84
N ASP A 408 5.29 32.93 -10.54
CA ASP A 408 4.58 32.85 -9.25
C ASP A 408 4.48 31.39 -8.78
N LEU A 409 5.24 31.04 -7.73
CA LEU A 409 5.25 29.69 -7.16
C LEU A 409 3.90 29.24 -6.61
N MET A 410 3.06 30.19 -6.20
CA MET A 410 1.81 29.91 -5.49
C MET A 410 0.60 29.91 -6.43
N LYS A 411 0.84 29.87 -7.75
CA LYS A 411 -0.18 29.71 -8.79
C LYS A 411 0.34 28.81 -9.91
N LEU A 412 -0.59 28.19 -10.63
CA LEU A 412 -0.33 27.77 -12.00
C LEU A 412 -0.17 29.05 -12.83
N ASP A 413 1.07 29.53 -12.93
CA ASP A 413 1.40 30.89 -13.38
C ASP A 413 1.31 31.09 -14.90
N GLY A 414 1.20 30.00 -15.67
CA GLY A 414 1.18 30.03 -17.14
C GLY A 414 2.51 30.45 -17.76
N LYS A 415 3.57 30.65 -16.95
CA LYS A 415 4.93 30.93 -17.45
C LYS A 415 5.42 29.65 -18.12
N SER A 416 5.38 29.65 -19.46
CA SER A 416 5.48 28.44 -20.26
C SER A 416 6.66 28.47 -21.22
N THR A 417 7.01 27.32 -21.78
CA THR A 417 7.86 27.27 -22.98
C THR A 417 7.01 27.20 -24.26
N LYS A 418 7.58 27.61 -25.40
CA LYS A 418 6.94 27.51 -26.73
C LYS A 418 7.85 26.81 -27.74
N GLY A 419 7.26 26.00 -28.61
CA GLY A 419 7.98 25.33 -29.71
C GLY A 419 8.76 24.06 -29.31
N LEU A 420 8.65 23.60 -28.06
CA LEU A 420 9.26 22.36 -27.60
C LEU A 420 8.28 21.19 -27.65
N SER A 421 8.83 19.97 -27.61
CA SER A 421 8.08 18.74 -27.46
C SER A 421 8.61 17.95 -26.25
N PRO A 422 7.93 18.00 -25.09
CA PRO A 422 6.75 18.82 -24.77
C PRO A 422 7.10 20.27 -24.42
N ASN A 423 6.13 21.18 -24.52
CA ASN A 423 6.23 22.47 -23.82
C ASN A 423 6.04 22.26 -22.31
N LYS A 424 6.63 23.14 -21.50
CA LYS A 424 6.36 23.24 -20.07
C LYS A 424 5.24 24.25 -19.87
N THR A 425 4.16 23.89 -19.16
CA THR A 425 2.96 24.74 -19.09
C THR A 425 3.01 25.81 -17.99
N ASN A 426 3.73 25.56 -16.90
CA ASN A 426 3.88 26.49 -15.77
C ASN A 426 5.32 26.47 -15.26
N TRP A 427 5.71 27.53 -14.54
CA TRP A 427 6.99 27.64 -13.84
C TRP A 427 8.23 27.45 -14.74
N ALA A 428 8.11 27.78 -16.03
CA ALA A 428 9.21 27.67 -16.99
C ALA A 428 10.22 28.80 -16.85
N ASN A 429 11.12 28.70 -15.87
CA ASN A 429 12.28 29.59 -15.74
C ASN A 429 13.50 29.04 -16.48
N PRO A 430 14.35 29.91 -17.06
CA PRO A 430 15.64 29.51 -17.60
C PRO A 430 16.56 28.93 -16.52
N ILE A 431 17.32 27.90 -16.89
CA ILE A 431 18.37 27.24 -16.10
C ILE A 431 19.70 27.84 -16.55
N ILE A 432 20.12 28.93 -15.90
CA ILE A 432 21.27 29.75 -16.37
C ILE A 432 22.24 30.18 -15.26
N THR A 433 21.89 29.97 -13.99
CA THR A 433 22.70 30.47 -12.86
C THR A 433 23.58 29.36 -12.30
N PRO A 434 24.89 29.35 -12.57
CA PRO A 434 25.77 28.36 -11.99
C PRO A 434 25.92 28.57 -10.47
N PRO A 435 26.32 27.52 -9.73
CA PRO A 435 26.51 26.16 -10.21
C PRO A 435 25.19 25.48 -10.62
N PHE A 436 25.27 24.55 -11.55
CA PHE A 436 24.19 23.70 -12.00
C PHE A 436 24.19 22.40 -11.20
N TYR A 437 23.00 21.81 -11.06
CA TYR A 437 22.77 20.66 -10.20
C TYR A 437 21.97 19.58 -10.92
N GLY A 438 22.24 18.31 -10.57
CA GLY A 438 21.45 17.21 -11.09
C GLY A 438 21.47 15.94 -10.25
N TYR A 439 20.45 15.11 -10.47
CA TYR A 439 20.29 13.80 -9.86
C TYR A 439 20.01 12.75 -10.94
N PRO A 440 20.70 11.59 -10.94
CA PRO A 440 20.29 10.44 -11.73
C PRO A 440 19.08 9.76 -11.06
N VAL A 441 17.96 9.68 -11.77
CA VAL A 441 16.68 9.18 -11.25
C VAL A 441 16.15 7.97 -12.02
N THR A 442 15.46 7.09 -11.31
CA THR A 442 14.72 5.95 -11.86
C THR A 442 13.33 5.90 -11.20
N SER A 443 12.38 5.18 -11.80
CA SER A 443 11.02 5.07 -11.28
C SER A 443 10.91 3.86 -10.36
N HIS A 444 10.53 4.10 -9.09
CA HIS A 444 10.30 3.05 -8.10
C HIS A 444 8.83 2.91 -7.79
N LEU A 445 8.36 1.66 -7.70
CA LEU A 445 7.00 1.30 -7.39
C LEU A 445 6.72 1.41 -5.89
N THR A 446 5.62 2.10 -5.56
CA THR A 446 5.17 2.35 -4.18
C THR A 446 3.98 1.50 -3.79
N PHE A 447 2.90 1.54 -4.58
CA PHE A 447 1.67 0.77 -4.30
C PHE A 447 0.81 0.57 -5.55
N THR A 448 -0.15 -0.34 -5.49
CA THR A 448 -1.10 -0.67 -6.57
C THR A 448 -2.50 -0.07 -6.33
N TYR A 449 -3.20 0.29 -7.40
CA TYR A 449 -4.49 0.99 -7.31
C TYR A 449 -5.69 0.07 -7.11
N GLY A 450 -5.66 -1.10 -7.74
CA GLY A 450 -6.74 -2.08 -7.78
C GLY A 450 -6.78 -2.98 -6.54
N GLY A 451 -7.99 -3.36 -6.15
CA GLY A 451 -8.20 -4.22 -4.99
C GLY A 451 -9.64 -4.76 -4.93
N VAL A 452 -10.03 -5.28 -3.77
CA VAL A 452 -11.42 -5.74 -3.55
C VAL A 452 -12.36 -4.56 -3.38
N LYS A 453 -13.62 -4.76 -3.78
CA LYS A 453 -14.70 -3.80 -3.53
C LYS A 453 -15.24 -4.00 -2.11
N THR A 454 -15.49 -2.90 -1.41
CA THR A 454 -16.09 -2.92 -0.06
C THR A 454 -17.23 -1.92 0.04
N ASN A 455 -18.20 -2.18 0.92
CA ASN A 455 -19.13 -1.12 1.33
C ASN A 455 -18.50 -0.17 2.35
N THR A 456 -19.25 0.84 2.80
CA THR A 456 -18.81 1.86 3.78
C THR A 456 -18.60 1.33 5.20
N ASP A 457 -19.01 0.08 5.46
CA ASP A 457 -18.74 -0.69 6.69
C ASP A 457 -17.49 -1.59 6.56
N ALA A 458 -16.70 -1.43 5.49
CA ALA A 458 -15.51 -2.21 5.17
C ALA A 458 -15.77 -3.71 4.89
N GLN A 459 -17.02 -4.12 4.67
CA GLN A 459 -17.36 -5.49 4.29
C GLN A 459 -17.01 -5.71 2.82
N VAL A 460 -16.34 -6.83 2.52
CA VAL A 460 -16.02 -7.20 1.14
C VAL A 460 -17.31 -7.57 0.42
N LEU A 461 -17.55 -6.95 -0.73
CA LEU A 461 -18.67 -7.24 -1.60
C LEU A 461 -18.28 -8.34 -2.58
N SER A 462 -19.20 -9.26 -2.83
CA SER A 462 -19.05 -10.25 -3.89
C SER A 462 -19.35 -9.66 -5.27
N THR A 463 -19.19 -10.44 -6.34
CA THR A 463 -19.42 -9.99 -7.72
C THR A 463 -20.87 -9.57 -8.04
N ASN A 464 -21.82 -9.79 -7.13
CA ASN A 464 -23.20 -9.33 -7.24
C ASN A 464 -23.54 -8.20 -6.23
N ASP A 465 -22.50 -7.55 -5.68
CA ASP A 465 -22.59 -6.45 -4.70
C ASP A 465 -23.23 -6.82 -3.35
N VAL A 466 -23.31 -8.11 -3.02
CA VAL A 466 -23.75 -8.59 -1.69
C VAL A 466 -22.54 -8.84 -0.79
N PRO A 467 -22.54 -8.38 0.48
CA PRO A 467 -21.46 -8.65 1.43
C PRO A 467 -21.19 -10.14 1.63
N ILE A 468 -19.92 -10.53 1.57
CA ILE A 468 -19.47 -11.88 1.94
C ILE A 468 -19.46 -11.98 3.49
N PRO A 469 -20.28 -12.85 4.10
CA PRO A 469 -20.43 -12.86 5.55
C PRO A 469 -19.12 -13.18 6.28
N GLY A 470 -18.68 -12.25 7.13
CA GLY A 470 -17.45 -12.40 7.92
C GLY A 470 -16.18 -11.95 7.21
N LEU A 471 -16.25 -11.42 5.97
CA LEU A 471 -15.07 -10.92 5.26
C LEU A 471 -15.07 -9.38 5.19
N TYR A 472 -13.96 -8.80 5.62
CA TYR A 472 -13.72 -7.35 5.63
C TYR A 472 -12.38 -7.05 4.97
N ALA A 473 -12.21 -5.84 4.45
CA ALA A 473 -10.94 -5.38 3.91
C ALA A 473 -10.70 -3.90 4.17
N ALA A 474 -9.44 -3.52 4.35
CA ALA A 474 -9.04 -2.13 4.59
C ALA A 474 -7.64 -1.82 4.07
N GLY A 475 -7.39 -0.54 3.80
CA GLY A 475 -6.12 -0.06 3.25
C GLY A 475 -5.98 -0.35 1.77
N GLU A 476 -4.77 -0.64 1.32
CA GLU A 476 -4.49 -0.91 -0.10
C GLU A 476 -5.18 -2.17 -0.63
N MET A 477 -5.62 -3.07 0.26
CA MET A 477 -6.49 -4.19 -0.13
C MET A 477 -7.77 -3.73 -0.83
N THR A 478 -8.24 -2.50 -0.59
CA THR A 478 -9.43 -1.94 -1.25
C THR A 478 -9.05 -1.15 -2.49
N GLY A 479 -9.74 -1.44 -3.60
CA GLY A 479 -9.53 -0.74 -4.85
C GLY A 479 -10.23 0.61 -4.86
N LEU A 480 -9.52 1.67 -5.25
CA LEU A 480 -10.08 3.03 -5.24
C LEU A 480 -9.61 3.90 -6.41
N TYR A 481 -8.32 3.83 -6.74
CA TYR A 481 -7.71 4.78 -7.65
C TYR A 481 -7.80 4.32 -9.11
N TYR A 482 -7.89 5.29 -10.02
CA TYR A 482 -7.92 5.10 -11.47
C TYR A 482 -7.19 6.26 -12.13
N ASN A 483 -6.37 5.98 -13.14
CA ASN A 483 -5.55 6.92 -13.92
C ASN A 483 -4.46 7.69 -13.13
N GLU A 484 -4.81 8.40 -12.04
CA GLU A 484 -3.88 9.15 -11.18
C GLU A 484 -4.28 8.97 -9.69
N TYR A 485 -3.31 9.09 -8.79
CA TYR A 485 -3.52 9.02 -7.34
C TYR A 485 -3.66 10.43 -6.75
N PRO A 486 -4.82 10.77 -6.14
CA PRO A 486 -4.94 12.00 -5.35
C PRO A 486 -3.97 11.98 -4.17
N PRO A 487 -2.96 12.86 -4.12
CA PRO A 487 -1.86 12.74 -3.17
C PRO A 487 -2.30 12.86 -1.71
N ALA A 488 -1.50 12.27 -0.81
CA ALA A 488 -1.70 12.28 0.64
C ALA A 488 -3.06 11.71 1.11
N THR A 489 -3.68 10.82 0.33
CA THR A 489 -4.96 10.16 0.70
C THR A 489 -4.81 8.69 1.14
N SER A 490 -3.79 7.96 0.67
CA SER A 490 -3.69 6.50 0.87
C SER A 490 -3.46 6.11 2.35
N VAL A 491 -2.67 6.90 3.08
CA VAL A 491 -2.39 6.66 4.51
C VAL A 491 -3.65 6.87 5.35
N LEU A 492 -4.33 8.02 5.19
CA LEU A 492 -5.59 8.30 5.87
C LEU A 492 -6.64 7.25 5.56
N ARG A 493 -6.79 6.87 4.28
CA ARG A 493 -7.68 5.77 3.86
C ARG A 493 -7.39 4.49 4.65
N SER A 494 -6.12 4.09 4.73
CA SER A 494 -5.73 2.87 5.44
C SER A 494 -6.06 2.92 6.93
N LEU A 495 -5.72 4.03 7.59
CA LEU A 495 -5.98 4.23 9.01
C LEU A 495 -7.49 4.27 9.30
N THR A 496 -8.25 5.00 8.48
CA THR A 496 -9.68 5.21 8.66
C THR A 496 -10.46 3.92 8.46
N PHE A 497 -10.27 3.21 7.35
CA PHE A 497 -11.05 1.99 7.10
C PHE A 497 -10.59 0.83 7.98
N GLY A 498 -9.32 0.80 8.42
CA GLY A 498 -8.87 -0.12 9.47
C GLY A 498 -9.65 0.11 10.77
N ARG A 499 -9.73 1.36 11.22
CA ARG A 499 -10.50 1.78 12.41
C ARG A 499 -11.96 1.33 12.34
N LEU A 500 -12.61 1.60 11.20
CA LEU A 500 -14.01 1.26 10.98
C LEU A 500 -14.23 -0.26 10.96
N ALA A 501 -13.38 -1.02 10.27
CA ALA A 501 -13.49 -2.48 10.21
C ALA A 501 -13.39 -3.12 11.59
N GLY A 502 -12.36 -2.75 12.37
CA GLY A 502 -12.18 -3.25 13.74
C GLY A 502 -13.35 -2.95 14.66
N THR A 503 -13.84 -1.71 14.62
CA THR A 503 -15.00 -1.26 15.40
C THR A 503 -16.26 -2.05 15.02
N LYS A 504 -16.54 -2.18 13.72
CA LYS A 504 -17.72 -2.88 13.20
C LYS A 504 -17.75 -4.34 13.62
N VAL A 505 -16.62 -5.05 13.51
CA VAL A 505 -16.52 -6.44 13.93
C VAL A 505 -16.74 -6.56 15.44
N ALA A 506 -16.15 -5.69 16.26
CA ALA A 506 -16.34 -5.70 17.70
C ALA A 506 -17.79 -5.45 18.12
N GLU A 507 -18.51 -4.54 17.44
CA GLU A 507 -19.93 -4.29 17.70
C GLU A 507 -20.81 -5.51 17.41
N GLN A 508 -20.50 -6.24 16.33
CA GLN A 508 -21.24 -7.43 15.92
C GLN A 508 -20.87 -8.70 16.71
N THR A 509 -19.65 -8.75 17.25
CA THR A 509 -19.17 -9.84 18.12
C THR A 509 -20.05 -9.93 19.38
N GLY A 510 -20.59 -11.11 19.68
CA GLY A 510 -21.53 -11.34 20.80
C GLY A 510 -23.02 -11.12 20.48
N SER A 511 -23.39 -10.38 19.43
CA SER A 511 -24.79 -10.28 19.00
C SER A 511 -25.30 -11.56 18.32
N ARG A 512 -24.39 -12.32 17.67
CA ARG A 512 -24.68 -13.65 17.11
C ARG A 512 -24.94 -14.73 18.17
N SER A 513 -24.24 -14.70 19.32
CA SER A 513 -24.47 -15.72 20.37
C SER A 513 -25.85 -15.56 21.03
N LEU A 514 -26.34 -14.33 21.18
CA LEU A 514 -27.71 -14.03 21.62
C LEU A 514 -28.76 -14.51 20.62
N LEU A 515 -28.62 -14.20 19.33
CA LEU A 515 -29.57 -14.65 18.31
C LEU A 515 -29.56 -16.18 18.11
N GLN A 516 -28.39 -16.81 18.20
CA GLN A 516 -28.24 -18.26 18.04
C GLN A 516 -28.70 -19.03 19.29
N SER A 517 -28.49 -18.48 20.49
CA SER A 517 -29.08 -19.03 21.72
C SER A 517 -30.60 -18.87 21.75
N MET A 518 -31.15 -17.75 21.29
CA MET A 518 -32.60 -17.56 21.15
C MET A 518 -33.20 -18.50 20.09
N ALA A 519 -32.54 -18.67 18.93
CA ALA A 519 -32.98 -19.61 17.89
C ALA A 519 -32.93 -21.08 18.35
N ASN A 520 -31.92 -21.45 19.15
CA ASN A 520 -31.82 -22.79 19.73
C ASN A 520 -32.88 -23.02 20.83
N THR A 521 -33.18 -21.99 21.63
CA THR A 521 -34.24 -22.07 22.65
C THR A 521 -35.62 -22.26 22.02
N VAL A 522 -35.90 -21.58 20.91
CA VAL A 522 -37.16 -21.74 20.15
C VAL A 522 -37.26 -23.10 19.46
N ARG A 523 -36.13 -23.71 19.05
CA ARG A 523 -36.12 -25.07 18.48
C ARG A 523 -36.25 -26.18 19.52
N SER A 524 -35.90 -25.92 20.77
CA SER A 524 -36.08 -26.88 21.88
C SER A 524 -37.46 -26.81 22.54
N SER A 525 -38.25 -25.79 22.21
CA SER A 525 -39.62 -25.59 22.72
C SER A 525 -40.73 -25.88 21.70
N LEU A 526 -40.35 -26.37 20.52
CA LEU A 526 -41.19 -27.01 19.49
C LEU A 526 -40.84 -28.49 19.45
#